data_AF-A0A183J669-F1
#
_entry.id   AF-A0A183J669-F1
#
_cell.length_a   1.000
_cell.length_b   1.000
_cell.length_c   1.000
_cell.angle_alpha   90.00
_cell.angle_beta   90.00
_cell.angle_gamma   90.00
#
_symmetry.space_group_name_H-M   'P 1'
#
loop_
_entity.id
_entity.type
_entity.pdbx_description
1 polymer ?
#
loop_
_entity_poly.entity_id
_entity_poly.type
_entity_poly.pdbx_seq_one_letter_code
_entity_poly.pdbx_strand_id
1 'polypeptide(L)'
;MVYGLLVEAPDSFCIEPVVNAHGSDCFLTYLLYCLCHRVMWGHPFDVYYCFLSLEMCLKRISQLLAVPHHLPVLSSLLRHEQSVKNVIHTKWDSPCCGVPDLCAAIFRHWLRIRSALEHQAIDFETITLFYLTAYPWFVRGKFRLLAVLFEECPPKTLFRLESNIMSHLQKAVAPIHMASLSASLWKIIITRLSIENEADCALERYIRFMVRLLHDSDRITASNVSRYWLPLVAKICPKSLYAYVPYSPSDLIKSDSSCFTWQDVNWLNLCSFDVRPCNEAKVGHNISNEQTRIWASVVLLKAAVIGSRSFEAFDVETLRCILFYPSDDVRIEAFELLCSLKKTYNGPEVEEACTSMDRYFLKCEEYQAEFETELFSGSVLEQEIKEWVAYKSSI
;
A
#
# COMPACT_ATOMS: atom_id res chain seq x y z
N MET A 1 -0.12 17.03 36.02
CA MET A 1 1.04 17.95 36.17
C MET A 1 2.04 17.80 35.02
N VAL A 2 2.68 16.63 34.82
CA VAL A 2 3.64 16.43 33.70
C VAL A 2 3.01 16.62 32.32
N TYR A 3 1.78 16.12 32.11
CA TYR A 3 1.08 16.31 30.83
C TYR A 3 0.79 17.79 30.53
N GLY A 4 0.31 18.56 31.51
CA GLY A 4 0.09 20.01 31.36
C GLY A 4 1.39 20.77 31.06
N LEU A 5 2.51 20.37 31.70
CA LEU A 5 3.83 20.92 31.43
C LEU A 5 4.35 20.66 30.00
N LEU A 6 3.92 19.57 29.35
CA LEU A 6 4.36 19.17 28.01
C LEU A 6 3.43 19.67 26.88
N VAL A 7 2.17 19.99 27.19
CA VAL A 7 1.13 20.27 26.17
C VAL A 7 0.72 21.74 26.12
N GLU A 8 0.70 22.47 27.24
CA GLU A 8 0.10 23.81 27.31
C GLU A 8 1.06 24.99 27.04
N ALA A 9 2.32 24.73 26.66
CA ALA A 9 3.29 25.78 26.37
C ALA A 9 4.09 25.52 25.09
N PRO A 10 3.47 25.62 23.90
CA PRO A 10 4.16 25.40 22.62
C PRO A 10 5.29 26.41 22.36
N ASP A 11 5.14 27.67 22.81
CA ASP A 11 6.08 28.76 22.47
C ASP A 11 6.66 29.53 23.68
N SER A 12 6.11 29.33 24.89
CA SER A 12 6.46 30.14 26.08
C SER A 12 7.11 29.35 27.23
N PHE A 13 7.28 28.03 27.09
CA PHE A 13 8.22 27.30 27.93
C PHE A 13 9.63 27.59 27.42
N CYS A 14 10.09 28.82 27.66
CA CYS A 14 11.50 29.10 27.78
C CYS A 14 12.03 28.09 28.80
N ILE A 15 12.76 27.09 28.31
CA ILE A 15 13.66 26.32 29.18
C ILE A 15 14.78 27.27 29.67
N GLU A 16 14.88 28.49 29.13
CA GLU A 16 15.88 29.50 29.46
C GLU A 16 16.06 29.82 30.96
N PRO A 17 15.04 29.85 31.85
CA PRO A 17 15.30 30.08 33.28
C PRO A 17 15.84 28.82 33.99
N VAL A 18 15.69 27.63 33.39
CA VAL A 18 16.22 26.34 33.93
C VAL A 18 17.57 25.98 33.29
N VAL A 19 17.93 26.61 32.17
CA VAL A 19 19.13 26.33 31.37
C VAL A 19 20.41 26.96 31.92
N ASN A 20 20.33 27.90 32.88
CA ASN A 20 21.49 28.71 33.27
C ASN A 20 22.38 28.17 34.42
N ALA A 21 22.23 26.93 34.88
CA ALA A 21 23.18 26.37 35.85
C ALA A 21 23.16 24.84 35.92
N HIS A 22 24.00 24.13 35.15
CA HIS A 22 24.44 22.71 35.32
C HIS A 22 23.42 21.62 35.73
N GLY A 23 22.11 21.89 35.77
CA GLY A 23 21.07 21.05 36.36
C GLY A 23 19.90 20.72 35.41
N SER A 24 19.81 21.41 34.26
CA SER A 24 18.84 21.12 33.20
C SER A 24 19.04 19.73 32.57
N ASP A 25 20.30 19.35 32.39
CA ASP A 25 20.71 18.10 31.75
C ASP A 25 20.24 16.90 32.58
N CYS A 26 20.24 17.08 33.90
CA CYS A 26 19.68 16.12 34.85
C CYS A 26 18.16 16.04 34.72
N PHE A 27 17.42 17.14 34.48
CA PHE A 27 15.96 17.10 34.51
C PHE A 27 15.34 16.32 33.35
N LEU A 28 15.70 16.60 32.09
CA LEU A 28 15.12 15.88 30.94
C LEU A 28 15.54 14.41 30.93
N THR A 29 16.81 14.14 31.26
CA THR A 29 17.37 12.79 31.38
C THR A 29 16.65 12.01 32.50
N TYR A 30 16.46 12.63 33.66
CA TYR A 30 15.71 12.05 34.79
C TYR A 30 14.23 11.85 34.46
N LEU A 31 13.60 12.83 33.81
CA LEU A 31 12.20 12.74 33.37
C LEU A 31 12.01 11.57 32.40
N LEU A 32 12.89 11.43 31.40
CA LEU A 32 12.88 10.32 30.46
C LEU A 32 13.02 8.98 31.21
N TYR A 33 13.98 8.87 32.12
CA TYR A 33 14.16 7.68 32.95
C TYR A 33 12.89 7.35 33.77
N CYS A 34 12.32 8.34 34.46
CA CYS A 34 11.11 8.18 35.26
C CYS A 34 9.91 7.76 34.41
N LEU A 35 9.75 8.33 33.21
CA LEU A 35 8.68 7.97 32.28
C LEU A 35 8.86 6.53 31.78
N CYS A 36 10.07 6.14 31.36
CA CYS A 36 10.35 4.76 30.98
C CYS A 36 10.08 3.79 32.13
N HIS A 37 10.54 4.11 33.34
CA HIS A 37 10.31 3.29 34.52
C HIS A 37 8.81 3.16 34.83
N ARG A 38 8.05 4.26 34.75
CA ARG A 38 6.60 4.25 35.00
C ARG A 38 5.82 3.51 33.91
N VAL A 39 6.27 3.56 32.66
CA VAL A 39 5.68 2.75 31.58
C VAL A 39 5.89 1.24 31.82
N MET A 40 7.06 0.86 32.33
CA MET A 40 7.41 -0.54 32.57
C MET A 40 6.71 -1.12 33.82
N TRP A 41 6.65 -0.35 34.90
CA TRP A 41 6.25 -0.83 36.23
C TRP A 41 4.98 -0.17 36.78
N GLY A 42 4.39 0.77 36.05
CA GLY A 42 3.23 1.52 36.47
C GLY A 42 1.94 0.70 36.42
N HIS A 43 0.89 1.28 37.02
CA HIS A 43 -0.43 0.68 37.06
C HIS A 43 -1.01 0.53 35.63
N PRO A 44 -1.64 -0.60 35.26
CA PRO A 44 -2.18 -0.84 33.91
C PRO A 44 -3.12 0.25 33.39
N PHE A 45 -3.90 0.88 34.29
CA PHE A 45 -4.85 1.95 33.94
C PHE A 45 -4.19 3.25 33.46
N ASP A 46 -2.94 3.52 33.85
CA ASP A 46 -2.22 4.74 33.48
C ASP A 46 -1.31 4.56 32.26
N VAL A 47 -1.23 3.34 31.70
CA VAL A 47 -0.22 2.97 30.70
C VAL A 47 -0.29 3.89 29.49
N TYR A 48 -1.48 4.13 28.95
CA TYR A 48 -1.66 5.01 27.78
C TYR A 48 -1.09 6.42 28.01
N TYR A 49 -1.45 7.07 29.14
CA TYR A 49 -0.98 8.42 29.45
C TYR A 49 0.53 8.48 29.73
N CYS A 50 1.10 7.40 30.28
CA CYS A 50 2.54 7.29 30.45
C CYS A 50 3.26 7.19 29.10
N PHE A 51 2.73 6.40 28.16
CA PHE A 51 3.22 6.33 26.79
C PHE A 51 3.10 7.66 26.05
N LEU A 52 1.96 8.34 26.19
CA LEU A 52 1.74 9.64 25.56
C LEU A 52 2.70 10.70 26.11
N SER A 53 2.93 10.71 27.42
CA SER A 53 3.90 11.63 28.04
C SER A 53 5.33 11.34 27.58
N LEU A 54 5.69 10.06 27.40
CA LEU A 54 6.98 9.64 26.88
C LEU A 54 7.17 10.04 25.41
N GLU A 55 6.14 9.85 24.58
CA GLU A 55 6.14 10.28 23.17
C GLU A 55 6.34 11.79 23.07
N MET A 56 5.58 12.58 23.82
CA MET A 56 5.69 14.04 23.84
C MET A 56 7.06 14.52 24.32
N CYS A 57 7.62 13.87 25.35
CA CYS A 57 8.98 14.15 25.84
C CYS A 57 10.03 13.91 24.74
N LEU A 58 10.01 12.75 24.09
CA LEU A 58 10.96 12.42 23.02
C LEU A 58 10.76 13.29 21.78
N LYS A 59 9.51 13.62 21.43
CA LYS A 59 9.20 14.56 20.35
C LYS A 59 9.83 15.93 20.63
N ARG A 60 9.68 16.44 21.86
CA ARG A 60 10.29 17.72 22.26
C ARG A 60 11.81 17.66 22.20
N ILE A 61 12.42 16.59 22.69
CA ILE A 61 13.87 16.37 22.58
C ILE A 61 14.31 16.37 21.11
N SER A 62 13.59 15.66 20.23
CA SER A 62 13.89 15.62 18.79
C SER A 62 13.81 17.00 18.14
N GLN A 63 12.90 17.87 18.60
CA GLN A 63 12.82 19.26 18.11
C GLN A 63 13.99 20.11 18.61
N LEU A 64 14.40 19.94 19.87
CA LEU A 64 15.54 20.67 20.45
C LEU A 64 16.87 20.31 19.76
N LEU A 65 17.01 19.08 19.25
CA LEU A 65 18.20 18.66 18.49
C LEU A 65 18.39 19.40 17.17
N ALA A 66 17.34 20.04 16.63
CA ALA A 66 17.48 20.89 15.46
C ALA A 66 18.31 22.16 15.75
N VAL A 67 18.51 22.51 17.02
CA VAL A 67 19.30 23.66 17.46
C VAL A 67 20.69 23.19 17.92
N PRO A 68 21.79 23.55 17.22
CA PRO A 68 23.12 23.00 17.46
C PRO A 68 23.65 23.16 18.90
N HIS A 69 23.23 24.22 19.59
CA HIS A 69 23.67 24.51 20.96
C HIS A 69 23.21 23.48 22.00
N HIS A 70 22.17 22.68 21.70
CA HIS A 70 21.66 21.68 22.63
C HIS A 70 22.31 20.29 22.48
N LEU A 71 23.12 20.05 21.44
CA LEU A 71 23.75 18.74 21.18
C LEU A 71 24.59 18.21 22.36
N PRO A 72 25.51 18.99 22.97
CA PRO A 72 26.34 18.49 24.07
C PRO A 72 25.49 18.09 25.29
N VAL A 73 24.47 18.89 25.59
CA VAL A 73 23.53 18.67 26.70
C VAL A 73 22.72 17.40 26.47
N LEU A 74 22.21 17.19 25.25
CA LEU A 74 21.32 16.08 24.94
C LEU A 74 22.06 14.75 24.74
N SER A 75 23.39 14.76 24.61
CA SER A 75 24.22 13.55 24.52
C SER A 75 24.07 12.64 25.76
N SER A 76 23.76 13.21 26.94
CA SER A 76 23.53 12.44 28.17
C SER A 76 22.32 11.50 28.07
N LEU A 77 21.37 11.79 27.18
CA LEU A 77 20.16 10.99 26.99
C LEU A 77 20.47 9.58 26.47
N LEU A 78 21.59 9.41 25.75
CA LEU A 78 22.03 8.09 25.28
C LEU A 78 22.26 7.11 26.43
N ARG A 79 22.50 7.58 27.66
CA ARG A 79 22.61 6.73 28.86
C ARG A 79 21.32 5.96 29.18
N HIS A 80 20.16 6.45 28.73
CA HIS A 80 18.86 5.81 28.93
C HIS A 80 18.29 5.19 27.66
N GLU A 81 19.10 5.04 26.62
CA GLU A 81 18.69 4.42 25.36
C GLU A 81 18.10 3.02 25.57
N GLN A 82 18.73 2.22 26.44
CA GLN A 82 18.25 0.87 26.75
C GLN A 82 16.87 0.89 27.41
N SER A 83 16.56 1.89 28.23
CA SER A 83 15.25 2.03 28.86
C SER A 83 14.16 2.29 27.83
N VAL A 84 14.44 3.15 26.84
CA VAL A 84 13.50 3.41 25.72
C VAL A 84 13.30 2.16 24.87
N LYS A 85 14.38 1.45 24.52
CA LYS A 85 14.31 0.17 23.83
C LYS A 85 13.47 -0.85 24.58
N ASN A 86 13.68 -1.00 25.89
CA ASN A 86 12.93 -1.93 26.73
C ASN A 86 11.42 -1.60 26.73
N VAL A 87 11.07 -0.32 26.81
CA VAL A 87 9.68 0.13 26.69
C VAL A 87 9.07 -0.31 25.36
N ILE A 88 9.77 -0.04 24.25
CA ILE A 88 9.29 -0.43 22.92
C ILE A 88 9.15 -1.95 22.84
N HIS A 89 10.20 -2.72 23.14
CA HIS A 89 10.23 -4.18 23.00
C HIS A 89 9.23 -4.94 23.88
N THR A 90 8.79 -4.35 25.00
CA THR A 90 7.83 -5.01 25.89
C THR A 90 6.37 -4.65 25.59
N LYS A 91 6.11 -3.55 24.87
CA LYS A 91 4.74 -3.01 24.70
C LYS A 91 4.35 -2.69 23.25
N TRP A 92 5.21 -2.95 22.28
CA TRP A 92 4.92 -2.71 20.86
C TRP A 92 3.73 -3.52 20.31
N ASP A 93 3.35 -4.63 20.95
CA ASP A 93 2.14 -5.41 20.62
C ASP A 93 1.13 -5.40 21.78
N SER A 94 1.09 -4.30 22.56
CA SER A 94 0.16 -4.16 23.68
C SER A 94 -1.31 -4.29 23.23
N PRO A 95 -2.16 -4.98 24.01
CA PRO A 95 -3.60 -5.04 23.73
C PRO A 95 -4.33 -3.72 24.05
N CYS A 96 -3.68 -2.79 24.74
CA CYS A 96 -4.25 -1.48 25.05
C CYS A 96 -4.33 -0.65 23.77
N CYS A 97 -5.54 -0.24 23.39
CA CYS A 97 -5.77 0.56 22.19
C CYS A 97 -4.89 1.82 22.18
N GLY A 98 -4.28 2.12 21.03
CA GLY A 98 -3.39 3.27 20.84
C GLY A 98 -1.97 3.13 21.39
N VAL A 99 -1.70 2.24 22.35
CA VAL A 99 -0.34 2.02 22.87
C VAL A 99 0.64 1.54 21.78
N PRO A 100 0.29 0.60 20.89
CA PRO A 100 1.20 0.21 19.80
C PRO A 100 1.49 1.36 18.81
N ASP A 101 0.56 2.30 18.60
CA ASP A 101 0.79 3.50 17.78
C ASP A 101 1.76 4.47 18.49
N LEU A 102 1.59 4.65 19.80
CA LEU A 102 2.52 5.43 20.62
C LEU A 102 3.92 4.77 20.66
N CYS A 103 4.03 3.44 20.73
CA CYS A 103 5.30 2.72 20.60
C CYS A 103 5.99 3.02 19.27
N ALA A 104 5.25 3.02 18.16
CA ALA A 104 5.81 3.36 16.84
C ALA A 104 6.28 4.83 16.78
N ALA A 105 5.51 5.76 17.36
CA ALA A 105 5.89 7.16 17.43
C ALA A 105 7.15 7.39 18.30
N ILE A 106 7.20 6.79 19.50
CA ILE A 106 8.37 6.77 20.39
C ILE A 106 9.59 6.23 19.66
N PHE A 107 9.43 5.11 18.94
CA PHE A 107 10.51 4.50 18.18
C PHE A 107 11.04 5.41 17.07
N ARG A 108 10.14 6.12 16.35
CA ARG A 108 10.52 7.10 15.33
C ARG A 108 11.33 8.24 15.94
N HIS A 109 10.85 8.85 17.03
CA HIS A 109 11.57 9.94 17.71
C HIS A 109 12.91 9.46 18.24
N TRP A 110 12.97 8.24 18.78
CA TRP A 110 14.22 7.63 19.23
C TRP A 110 15.24 7.46 18.10
N LEU A 111 14.84 6.95 16.93
CA LEU A 111 15.72 6.84 15.75
C LEU A 111 16.25 8.21 15.31
N ARG A 112 15.39 9.24 15.28
CA ARG A 112 15.80 10.60 14.91
C ARG A 112 16.77 11.22 15.90
N ILE A 113 16.49 11.06 17.20
CA ILE A 113 17.38 11.52 18.28
C ILE A 113 18.75 10.87 18.13
N ARG A 114 18.79 9.55 17.93
CA ARG A 114 20.05 8.82 17.77
C ARG A 114 20.82 9.29 16.52
N SER A 115 20.13 9.50 15.41
CA SER A 115 20.72 9.91 14.14
C SER A 115 21.37 11.30 14.25
N ALA A 116 20.78 12.18 15.05
CA ALA A 116 21.32 13.51 15.30
C ALA A 116 22.46 13.52 16.33
N LEU A 117 22.44 12.62 17.33
CA LEU A 117 23.42 12.61 18.43
C LEU A 117 24.69 11.81 18.13
N GLU A 118 24.61 10.74 17.34
CA GLU A 118 25.79 9.91 17.04
C GLU A 118 26.50 10.42 15.78
N HIS A 119 27.80 10.71 15.89
CA HIS A 119 28.69 10.85 14.71
C HIS A 119 28.90 9.51 13.98
N GLN A 120 28.54 8.39 14.62
CA GLN A 120 28.52 7.06 14.01
C GLN A 120 27.13 6.82 13.44
N ALA A 121 27.07 6.35 12.20
CA ALA A 121 25.79 6.03 11.56
C ALA A 121 25.06 4.96 12.38
N ILE A 122 23.78 5.22 12.70
CA ILE A 122 22.89 4.18 13.23
C ILE A 122 23.03 2.95 12.34
N ASP A 123 23.30 1.80 12.95
CA ASP A 123 23.27 0.53 12.24
C ASP A 123 21.83 0.08 11.97
N PHE A 124 21.19 0.78 11.03
CA PHE A 124 19.85 0.46 10.55
C PHE A 124 19.77 -0.96 10.01
N GLU A 125 20.87 -1.50 9.47
CA GLU A 125 20.93 -2.83 8.90
C GLU A 125 20.72 -3.88 10.01
N THR A 126 21.50 -3.81 11.09
CA THR A 126 21.37 -4.70 12.24
C THR A 126 20.01 -4.56 12.93
N ILE A 127 19.53 -3.34 13.15
CA ILE A 127 18.22 -3.12 13.79
C ILE A 127 17.09 -3.70 12.92
N THR A 128 17.15 -3.46 11.61
CA THR A 128 16.14 -3.99 10.67
C THR A 128 16.18 -5.51 10.65
N LEU A 129 17.37 -6.10 10.52
CA LEU A 129 17.53 -7.55 10.50
C LEU A 129 17.01 -8.19 11.79
N PHE A 130 17.27 -7.57 12.95
CA PHE A 130 16.71 -7.99 14.22
C PHE A 130 15.18 -8.06 14.17
N TYR A 131 14.47 -7.00 13.76
CA TYR A 131 13.01 -7.05 13.70
C TYR A 131 12.47 -8.01 12.62
N LEU A 132 13.17 -8.15 11.50
CA LEU A 132 12.80 -9.10 10.45
C LEU A 132 12.86 -10.56 10.95
N THR A 133 13.83 -10.90 11.79
CA THR A 133 14.15 -12.28 12.18
C THR A 133 13.71 -12.68 13.60
N ALA A 134 13.76 -11.77 14.58
CA ALA A 134 13.56 -12.09 15.98
C ALA A 134 12.10 -12.41 16.33
N TYR A 135 11.15 -11.93 15.54
CA TYR A 135 9.72 -12.07 15.82
C TYR A 135 8.96 -12.72 14.66
N PRO A 136 7.96 -13.58 14.95
CA PRO A 136 7.11 -14.16 13.93
C PRO A 136 6.34 -13.11 13.11
N TRP A 137 6.00 -13.47 11.86
CA TRP A 137 5.32 -12.57 10.93
C TRP A 137 3.82 -12.42 11.18
N PHE A 138 3.23 -13.20 12.08
CA PHE A 138 1.84 -13.02 12.50
C PHE A 138 1.69 -11.97 13.63
N VAL A 139 2.79 -11.42 14.16
CA VAL A 139 2.72 -10.41 15.22
C VAL A 139 2.49 -9.03 14.61
N ARG A 140 1.35 -8.39 14.92
CA ARG A 140 0.88 -7.20 14.20
C ARG A 140 1.74 -5.97 14.46
N GLY A 141 2.14 -5.74 15.71
CA GLY A 141 2.93 -4.55 16.05
C GLY A 141 4.29 -4.48 15.33
N LYS A 142 4.78 -5.61 14.78
CA LYS A 142 6.09 -5.71 14.11
C LYS A 142 6.08 -4.89 12.85
N PHE A 143 4.95 -4.90 12.13
CA PHE A 143 4.76 -4.14 10.90
C PHE A 143 4.78 -2.63 11.18
N ARG A 144 4.31 -2.20 12.36
CA ARG A 144 4.37 -0.78 12.76
C ARG A 144 5.80 -0.33 12.99
N LEU A 145 6.60 -1.15 13.68
CA LEU A 145 8.01 -0.84 13.91
C LEU A 145 8.84 -0.93 12.60
N LEU A 146 8.57 -1.93 11.75
CA LEU A 146 9.22 -2.03 10.44
C LEU A 146 8.83 -0.88 9.51
N ALA A 147 7.58 -0.42 9.55
CA ALA A 147 7.15 0.77 8.80
C ALA A 147 7.99 1.99 9.20
N VAL A 148 8.12 2.24 10.51
CA VAL A 148 8.98 3.32 11.03
C VAL A 148 10.43 3.15 10.59
N LEU A 149 10.98 1.93 10.66
CA LEU A 149 12.37 1.69 10.22
C LEU A 149 12.55 1.95 8.73
N PHE A 150 11.64 1.49 7.88
CA PHE A 150 11.75 1.70 6.43
C PHE A 150 11.53 3.16 6.05
N GLU A 151 10.70 3.90 6.78
CA GLU A 151 10.56 5.35 6.65
C GLU A 151 11.85 6.10 6.99
N GLU A 152 12.56 5.70 8.05
CA GLU A 152 13.71 6.45 8.56
C GLU A 152 15.08 5.95 8.04
N CYS A 153 15.18 4.70 7.56
CA CYS A 153 16.46 4.11 7.15
C CYS A 153 16.98 4.69 5.82
N PRO A 154 18.30 4.73 5.59
CA PRO A 154 18.83 5.06 4.28
C PRO A 154 18.42 4.02 3.23
N PRO A 155 18.20 4.40 1.97
CA PRO A 155 17.75 3.46 0.94
C PRO A 155 18.71 2.33 0.63
N LYS A 156 20.01 2.65 0.76
CA LYS A 156 21.10 1.68 0.64
C LYS A 156 20.91 0.50 1.59
N THR A 157 20.29 0.71 2.75
CA THR A 157 19.94 -0.36 3.70
C THR A 157 18.85 -1.27 3.15
N LEU A 158 17.82 -0.72 2.49
CA LEU A 158 16.77 -1.51 1.84
C LEU A 158 17.35 -2.41 0.74
N PHE A 159 18.33 -1.91 -0.03
CA PHE A 159 19.00 -2.71 -1.07
C PHE A 159 19.82 -3.86 -0.50
N ARG A 160 20.57 -3.62 0.59
CA ARG A 160 21.38 -4.68 1.22
C ARG A 160 20.53 -5.79 1.82
N LEU A 161 19.38 -5.42 2.38
CA LEU A 161 18.46 -6.36 3.02
C LEU A 161 17.36 -6.88 2.09
N GLU A 162 17.43 -6.59 0.78
CA GLU A 162 16.37 -6.86 -0.19
C GLU A 162 15.89 -8.31 -0.14
N SER A 163 16.81 -9.28 -0.18
CA SER A 163 16.47 -10.70 -0.18
C SER A 163 15.76 -11.13 1.10
N ASN A 164 16.21 -10.65 2.26
CA ASN A 164 15.57 -10.87 3.55
C ASN A 164 14.17 -10.26 3.55
N ILE A 165 14.04 -9.00 3.14
CA ILE A 165 12.77 -8.28 3.10
C ILE A 165 11.76 -9.02 2.21
N MET A 166 12.13 -9.39 0.98
CA MET A 166 11.25 -10.10 0.05
C MET A 166 10.80 -11.46 0.59
N SER A 167 11.76 -12.28 1.05
CA SER A 167 11.45 -13.61 1.64
C SER A 167 10.44 -13.50 2.78
N HIS A 168 10.58 -12.47 3.58
CA HIS A 168 9.72 -12.23 4.71
C HIS A 168 8.36 -11.62 4.36
N LEU A 169 8.30 -10.71 3.38
CA LEU A 169 7.06 -10.17 2.85
C LEU A 169 6.21 -11.25 2.19
N GLN A 170 6.82 -12.22 1.49
CA GLN A 170 6.12 -13.39 0.95
C GLN A 170 5.43 -14.18 2.06
N LYS A 171 6.12 -14.43 3.19
CA LYS A 171 5.52 -15.10 4.36
C LYS A 171 4.39 -14.27 4.98
N ALA A 172 4.50 -12.95 4.93
CA ALA A 172 3.52 -12.03 5.50
C ALA A 172 2.22 -11.90 4.68
N VAL A 173 2.30 -12.06 3.36
CA VAL A 173 1.13 -11.90 2.49
C VAL A 173 0.30 -13.18 2.36
N ALA A 174 0.85 -14.35 2.68
CA ALA A 174 0.12 -15.61 2.62
C ALA A 174 -1.12 -15.63 3.56
N PRO A 175 -1.06 -15.23 4.84
CA PRO A 175 -2.24 -15.15 5.69
C PRO A 175 -3.08 -13.90 5.39
N ILE A 176 -4.39 -14.08 5.15
CA ILE A 176 -5.32 -12.98 4.79
C ILE A 176 -5.28 -11.81 5.79
N HIS A 177 -5.23 -12.11 7.10
CA HIS A 177 -5.24 -11.09 8.15
C HIS A 177 -3.91 -10.31 8.28
N MET A 178 -2.84 -10.81 7.65
CA MET A 178 -1.53 -10.16 7.60
C MET A 178 -1.28 -9.46 6.27
N ALA A 179 -1.95 -9.89 5.20
CA ALA A 179 -1.80 -9.32 3.87
C ALA A 179 -2.08 -7.80 3.81
N SER A 180 -3.08 -7.32 4.56
CA SER A 180 -3.37 -5.88 4.65
C SER A 180 -2.26 -5.10 5.38
N LEU A 181 -1.65 -5.70 6.41
CA LEU A 181 -0.55 -5.08 7.16
C LEU A 181 0.74 -5.08 6.34
N SER A 182 1.03 -6.15 5.60
CA SER A 182 2.17 -6.23 4.69
C SER A 182 2.04 -5.25 3.53
N ALA A 183 0.81 -4.94 3.09
CA ALA A 183 0.54 -3.95 2.06
C ALA A 183 0.96 -2.52 2.48
N SER A 184 0.77 -2.16 3.75
CA SER A 184 1.26 -0.87 4.27
C SER A 184 2.79 -0.79 4.22
N LEU A 185 3.47 -1.87 4.59
CA LEU A 185 4.94 -1.94 4.52
C LEU A 185 5.43 -1.92 3.07
N TRP A 186 4.75 -2.66 2.19
CA TRP A 186 4.98 -2.68 0.75
C TRP A 186 4.87 -1.27 0.16
N LYS A 187 3.80 -0.54 0.49
CA LYS A 187 3.60 0.85 0.05
C LYS A 187 4.78 1.73 0.44
N ILE A 188 5.26 1.65 1.67
CA ILE A 188 6.40 2.44 2.15
C ILE A 188 7.63 2.13 1.29
N ILE A 189 7.95 0.85 1.10
CA ILE A 189 9.10 0.43 0.29
C ILE A 189 8.97 0.97 -1.14
N ILE A 190 7.87 0.69 -1.84
CA ILE A 190 7.69 1.10 -3.23
C ILE A 190 7.69 2.61 -3.39
N THR A 191 7.05 3.35 -2.47
CA THR A 191 7.06 4.83 -2.49
C THR A 191 8.48 5.35 -2.38
N ARG A 192 9.26 4.83 -1.42
CA ARG A 192 10.65 5.24 -1.24
C ARG A 192 11.52 4.95 -2.45
N LEU A 193 11.43 3.73 -2.97
CA LEU A 193 12.17 3.32 -4.16
C LEU A 193 11.76 4.12 -5.41
N SER A 194 10.51 4.59 -5.49
CA SER A 194 10.04 5.39 -6.64
C SER A 194 10.50 6.84 -6.63
N ILE A 195 10.86 7.39 -5.46
CA ILE A 195 11.28 8.80 -5.33
C ILE A 195 12.78 8.94 -5.64
N GLU A 196 13.54 7.86 -5.50
CA GLU A 196 15.00 7.91 -5.51
C GLU A 196 15.55 7.52 -6.88
N ASN A 197 16.07 8.50 -7.63
CA ASN A 197 16.53 8.32 -9.02
C ASN A 197 17.62 7.25 -9.22
N GLU A 198 18.38 6.87 -8.19
CA GLU A 198 19.38 5.80 -8.26
C GLU A 198 18.78 4.39 -8.03
N ALA A 199 17.48 4.31 -7.74
CA ALA A 199 16.79 3.09 -7.30
C ALA A 199 15.97 2.40 -8.40
N ASP A 200 16.04 2.83 -9.66
CA ASP A 200 15.21 2.27 -10.75
C ASP A 200 15.34 0.75 -10.85
N CYS A 201 16.57 0.22 -10.81
CA CYS A 201 16.83 -1.23 -10.83
C CYS A 201 16.25 -1.95 -9.60
N ALA A 202 16.22 -1.30 -8.44
CA ALA A 202 15.71 -1.90 -7.21
C ALA A 202 14.18 -1.91 -7.21
N LEU A 203 13.53 -0.78 -7.54
CA LEU A 203 12.08 -0.71 -7.72
C LEU A 203 11.62 -1.81 -8.69
N GLU A 204 12.35 -1.96 -9.79
CA GLU A 204 12.09 -2.98 -10.79
C GLU A 204 12.14 -4.41 -10.21
N ARG A 205 13.15 -4.75 -9.40
CA ARG A 205 13.25 -6.06 -8.73
C ARG A 205 12.08 -6.30 -7.77
N TYR A 206 11.62 -5.29 -7.04
CA TYR A 206 10.44 -5.39 -6.19
C TYR A 206 9.16 -5.60 -7.01
N ILE A 207 8.98 -4.88 -8.11
CA ILE A 207 7.82 -5.11 -8.99
C ILE A 207 7.86 -6.54 -9.56
N ARG A 208 9.01 -7.03 -10.03
CA ARG A 208 9.14 -8.43 -10.50
C ARG A 208 8.84 -9.44 -9.40
N PHE A 209 9.27 -9.16 -8.16
CA PHE A 209 8.94 -10.00 -7.02
C PHE A 209 7.42 -10.10 -6.81
N MET A 210 6.71 -8.98 -6.85
CA MET A 210 5.24 -8.98 -6.76
C MET A 210 4.59 -9.74 -7.91
N VAL A 211 5.04 -9.52 -9.16
CA VAL A 211 4.53 -10.26 -10.33
C VAL A 211 4.74 -11.76 -10.15
N ARG A 212 5.91 -12.19 -9.68
CA ARG A 212 6.17 -13.60 -9.37
C ARG A 212 5.19 -14.16 -8.34
N LEU A 213 4.81 -13.38 -7.32
CA LEU A 213 3.83 -13.82 -6.33
C LEU A 213 2.40 -13.92 -6.89
N LEU A 214 2.04 -13.11 -7.88
CA LEU A 214 0.77 -13.24 -8.61
C LEU A 214 0.71 -14.54 -9.43
N HIS A 215 1.87 -15.03 -9.87
CA HIS A 215 2.03 -16.31 -10.56
C HIS A 215 2.35 -17.49 -9.64
N ASP A 216 2.39 -17.28 -8.33
CA ASP A 216 2.66 -18.36 -7.39
C ASP A 216 1.54 -19.40 -7.47
N SER A 217 1.91 -20.67 -7.32
CA SER A 217 0.97 -21.80 -7.22
C SER A 217 0.00 -21.65 -6.03
N ASP A 218 0.41 -20.92 -4.99
CA ASP A 218 -0.47 -20.60 -3.87
C ASP A 218 -1.49 -19.50 -4.24
N ARG A 219 -2.71 -19.95 -4.52
CA ARG A 219 -3.86 -19.09 -4.86
C ARG A 219 -4.17 -18.05 -3.79
N ILE A 220 -3.92 -18.35 -2.51
CA ILE A 220 -4.22 -17.42 -1.41
C ILE A 220 -3.25 -16.24 -1.48
N THR A 221 -1.95 -16.53 -1.62
CA THR A 221 -0.91 -15.51 -1.83
C THR A 221 -1.21 -14.66 -3.06
N ALA A 222 -1.47 -15.27 -4.22
CA ALA A 222 -1.76 -14.54 -5.45
C ALA A 222 -2.99 -13.61 -5.29
N SER A 223 -4.07 -14.13 -4.69
CA SER A 223 -5.30 -13.36 -4.40
C SER A 223 -5.02 -12.19 -3.46
N ASN A 224 -4.25 -12.41 -2.39
CA ASN A 224 -3.88 -11.36 -1.44
C ASN A 224 -2.99 -10.28 -2.08
N VAL A 225 -2.02 -10.65 -2.90
CA VAL A 225 -1.17 -9.69 -3.62
C VAL A 225 -2.01 -8.86 -4.58
N SER A 226 -2.89 -9.50 -5.36
CA SER A 226 -3.82 -8.85 -6.28
C SER A 226 -4.75 -7.86 -5.57
N ARG A 227 -5.25 -8.25 -4.40
CA ARG A 227 -6.17 -7.42 -3.62
C ARG A 227 -5.50 -6.25 -2.91
N TYR A 228 -4.31 -6.46 -2.33
CA TYR A 228 -3.73 -5.50 -1.39
C TYR A 228 -2.49 -4.76 -1.90
N TRP A 229 -1.57 -5.42 -2.60
CA TRP A 229 -0.31 -4.80 -3.01
C TRP A 229 -0.42 -4.15 -4.38
N LEU A 230 -1.06 -4.86 -5.29
CA LEU A 230 -1.14 -4.50 -6.69
C LEU A 230 -1.81 -3.14 -6.95
N PRO A 231 -2.94 -2.78 -6.29
CA PRO A 231 -3.53 -1.46 -6.44
C PRO A 231 -2.61 -0.34 -5.94
N LEU A 232 -1.74 -0.62 -4.96
CA LEU A 232 -0.78 0.35 -4.42
C LEU A 232 0.32 0.63 -5.44
N VAL A 233 0.86 -0.39 -6.09
CA VAL A 233 1.87 -0.22 -7.15
C VAL A 233 1.28 0.53 -8.34
N ALA A 234 0.06 0.19 -8.76
CA ALA A 234 -0.64 0.90 -9.83
C ALA A 234 -0.83 2.40 -9.52
N LYS A 235 -1.04 2.75 -8.25
CA LYS A 235 -1.17 4.14 -7.79
C LYS A 235 0.18 4.87 -7.71
N ILE A 236 1.24 4.21 -7.24
CA ILE A 236 2.53 4.85 -6.94
C ILE A 236 3.41 4.96 -8.19
N CYS A 237 3.51 3.89 -8.98
CA CYS A 237 4.39 3.80 -10.13
C CYS A 237 3.69 3.15 -11.34
N PRO A 238 2.64 3.79 -11.90
CA PRO A 238 1.86 3.24 -13.02
C PRO A 238 2.74 2.91 -14.23
N LYS A 239 3.73 3.75 -14.54
CA LYS A 239 4.66 3.55 -15.68
C LYS A 239 5.46 2.26 -15.56
N SER A 240 6.01 1.98 -14.38
CA SER A 240 6.83 0.80 -14.14
C SER A 240 6.00 -0.48 -14.30
N LEU A 241 4.74 -0.43 -13.92
CA LEU A 241 3.78 -1.52 -14.05
C LEU A 241 3.47 -1.83 -15.53
N TYR A 242 3.32 -0.80 -16.37
CA TYR A 242 3.03 -0.95 -17.80
C TYR A 242 4.17 -1.64 -18.58
N ALA A 243 5.40 -1.56 -18.10
CA ALA A 243 6.53 -2.28 -18.69
C ALA A 243 6.40 -3.81 -18.53
N TYR A 244 5.60 -4.27 -17.56
CA TYR A 244 5.38 -5.68 -17.27
C TYR A 244 4.09 -6.25 -17.85
N VAL A 245 3.21 -5.39 -18.37
CA VAL A 245 2.07 -5.85 -19.15
C VAL A 245 2.57 -6.09 -20.57
N PRO A 246 2.52 -7.32 -21.10
CA PRO A 246 3.01 -7.59 -22.45
C PRO A 246 2.36 -6.64 -23.45
N TYR A 247 3.16 -6.19 -24.42
CA TYR A 247 2.67 -5.50 -25.60
C TYR A 247 1.63 -6.39 -26.30
N SER A 248 0.72 -5.74 -27.03
CA SER A 248 -0.40 -6.36 -27.74
C SER A 248 -0.06 -7.75 -28.30
N PRO A 249 -0.95 -8.75 -28.24
CA PRO A 249 -0.75 -10.06 -28.89
C PRO A 249 -0.29 -9.94 -30.35
N SER A 250 -0.65 -8.84 -31.02
CA SER A 250 -0.25 -8.49 -32.39
C SER A 250 1.24 -8.23 -32.59
N ASP A 251 1.94 -7.71 -31.57
CA ASP A 251 3.37 -7.33 -31.64
C ASP A 251 4.29 -8.56 -31.46
N LEU A 252 3.75 -9.65 -30.91
CA LEU A 252 4.47 -10.92 -30.69
C LEU A 252 4.57 -11.79 -31.96
N ILE A 253 3.80 -11.49 -33.01
CA ILE A 253 3.76 -12.31 -34.24
C ILE A 253 4.85 -11.88 -35.25
N LYS A 254 5.58 -10.78 -35.03
CA LYS A 254 6.48 -10.20 -36.04
C LYS A 254 7.98 -10.16 -35.72
N SER A 255 8.45 -10.73 -34.61
CA SER A 255 9.89 -10.66 -34.26
C SER A 255 10.66 -11.96 -34.50
N ASP A 256 10.87 -12.30 -35.78
CA ASP A 256 11.99 -13.14 -36.21
C ASP A 256 13.16 -12.22 -36.60
N SER A 257 14.04 -11.87 -35.65
CA SER A 257 15.46 -11.58 -35.92
C SER A 257 16.24 -11.20 -34.66
N SER A 258 17.09 -12.14 -34.24
CA SER A 258 18.41 -11.97 -33.63
C SER A 258 18.69 -10.67 -32.84
N CYS A 259 18.39 -10.69 -31.54
CA CYS A 259 19.28 -10.24 -30.46
C CYS A 259 18.59 -10.53 -29.11
N PHE A 260 19.12 -11.49 -28.34
CA PHE A 260 18.73 -11.86 -26.96
C PHE A 260 17.43 -11.25 -26.41
N THR A 261 16.29 -11.92 -26.65
CA THR A 261 15.00 -11.59 -26.06
C THR A 261 14.40 -12.80 -25.35
N TRP A 262 14.03 -12.57 -24.09
CA TRP A 262 13.30 -13.43 -23.18
C TRP A 262 12.24 -14.33 -23.85
N GLN A 263 12.56 -15.61 -24.05
CA GLN A 263 11.62 -16.62 -24.55
C GLN A 263 11.15 -17.64 -23.50
N ASP A 264 11.63 -17.60 -22.26
CA ASP A 264 11.28 -18.62 -21.25
C ASP A 264 10.29 -18.18 -20.16
N VAL A 265 9.64 -17.02 -20.29
CA VAL A 265 8.46 -16.70 -19.46
C VAL A 265 7.22 -16.95 -20.29
N ASN A 266 6.63 -18.12 -20.08
CA ASN A 266 5.55 -18.71 -20.85
C ASN A 266 4.20 -17.98 -20.63
N TRP A 267 4.12 -16.68 -20.98
CA TRP A 267 2.90 -15.88 -21.02
C TRP A 267 1.95 -16.30 -22.15
N LEU A 268 2.45 -17.02 -23.16
CA LEU A 268 1.64 -17.52 -24.28
C LEU A 268 0.59 -18.54 -23.81
N ASN A 269 0.89 -19.38 -22.82
CA ASN A 269 -0.08 -20.32 -22.23
C ASN A 269 -1.21 -19.63 -21.43
N LEU A 270 -1.09 -18.33 -21.14
CA LEU A 270 -2.13 -17.53 -20.47
C LEU A 270 -3.11 -16.88 -21.46
N CYS A 271 -2.69 -16.63 -22.71
CA CYS A 271 -3.48 -15.89 -23.69
C CYS A 271 -3.93 -16.75 -24.90
N SER A 272 -3.36 -17.93 -25.12
CA SER A 272 -3.85 -18.85 -26.15
C SER A 272 -4.70 -19.96 -25.54
N PHE A 273 -6.03 -19.84 -25.66
CA PHE A 273 -6.89 -21.01 -25.75
C PHE A 273 -7.53 -21.02 -27.13
N ASP A 274 -7.25 -22.09 -27.86
CA ASP A 274 -7.96 -22.48 -29.06
C ASP A 274 -9.42 -22.74 -28.65
N VAL A 275 -10.35 -21.99 -29.22
CA VAL A 275 -11.79 -22.10 -28.93
C VAL A 275 -12.26 -23.45 -29.45
N ARG A 276 -12.22 -24.48 -28.61
CA ARG A 276 -13.01 -25.69 -28.81
C ARG A 276 -14.23 -25.65 -27.90
N PRO A 277 -15.43 -25.93 -28.45
CA PRO A 277 -16.65 -25.93 -27.67
C PRO A 277 -16.55 -26.96 -26.54
N CYS A 278 -16.82 -26.50 -25.32
CA CYS A 278 -16.81 -27.27 -24.10
C CYS A 278 -17.62 -28.56 -24.24
N ASN A 279 -16.94 -29.70 -24.16
CA ASN A 279 -17.52 -30.91 -23.58
C ASN A 279 -16.55 -31.45 -22.52
N GLU A 280 -17.07 -31.48 -21.30
CA GLU A 280 -16.67 -32.28 -20.14
C GLU A 280 -15.31 -32.01 -19.45
N ALA A 281 -15.44 -31.43 -18.25
CA ALA A 281 -14.76 -31.82 -17.01
C ALA A 281 -13.22 -31.88 -17.01
N LYS A 282 -12.59 -30.76 -16.64
CA LYS A 282 -11.40 -30.67 -15.75
C LYS A 282 -11.16 -29.21 -15.33
N VAL A 283 -12.02 -28.69 -14.45
CA VAL A 283 -11.84 -27.34 -13.86
C VAL A 283 -10.89 -27.45 -12.67
N GLY A 284 -9.59 -27.35 -12.95
CA GLY A 284 -8.54 -27.46 -11.92
C GLY A 284 -7.48 -26.35 -11.95
N HIS A 285 -7.26 -25.67 -13.07
CA HIS A 285 -6.02 -24.91 -13.29
C HIS A 285 -6.15 -23.42 -13.70
N ASN A 286 -7.35 -22.83 -13.86
CA ASN A 286 -7.46 -21.54 -14.57
C ASN A 286 -7.72 -20.26 -13.73
N ILE A 287 -7.93 -20.34 -12.42
CA ILE A 287 -8.39 -19.16 -11.65
C ILE A 287 -7.29 -18.08 -11.47
N SER A 288 -6.03 -18.47 -11.23
CA SER A 288 -4.90 -17.52 -11.10
C SER A 288 -4.61 -16.78 -12.41
N ASN A 289 -4.80 -17.50 -13.52
CA ASN A 289 -4.61 -17.02 -14.88
C ASN A 289 -5.66 -15.95 -15.22
N GLU A 290 -6.91 -16.21 -14.85
CA GLU A 290 -8.04 -15.30 -15.06
C GLU A 290 -7.90 -14.02 -14.23
N GLN A 291 -7.53 -14.10 -12.95
CA GLN A 291 -7.30 -12.91 -12.11
C GLN A 291 -6.16 -12.02 -12.63
N THR A 292 -5.09 -12.64 -13.13
CA THR A 292 -3.97 -11.92 -13.74
C THR A 292 -4.38 -11.25 -15.05
N ARG A 293 -5.17 -11.94 -15.89
CA ARG A 293 -5.74 -11.39 -17.13
C ARG A 293 -6.67 -10.21 -16.87
N ILE A 294 -7.64 -10.37 -15.96
CA ILE A 294 -8.58 -9.31 -15.60
C ILE A 294 -7.82 -8.08 -15.15
N TRP A 295 -6.81 -8.26 -14.29
CA TRP A 295 -6.07 -7.12 -13.78
C TRP A 295 -5.13 -6.49 -14.82
N ALA A 296 -4.42 -7.28 -15.63
CA ALA A 296 -3.64 -6.74 -16.75
C ALA A 296 -4.53 -5.88 -17.67
N SER A 297 -5.78 -6.29 -17.81
CA SER A 297 -6.77 -5.59 -18.60
C SER A 297 -7.29 -4.32 -17.89
N VAL A 298 -7.52 -4.35 -16.57
CA VAL A 298 -7.80 -3.13 -15.76
C VAL A 298 -6.66 -2.11 -15.88
N VAL A 299 -5.42 -2.57 -15.88
CA VAL A 299 -4.24 -1.71 -15.97
C VAL A 299 -4.13 -1.06 -17.33
N LEU A 300 -4.29 -1.85 -18.39
CA LEU A 300 -4.34 -1.34 -19.75
C LEU A 300 -5.50 -0.35 -19.91
N LEU A 301 -6.61 -0.59 -19.22
CA LEU A 301 -7.84 0.19 -19.36
C LEU A 301 -7.59 1.58 -18.78
N LYS A 302 -7.08 1.62 -17.54
CA LYS A 302 -6.62 2.87 -16.92
C LYS A 302 -5.58 3.59 -17.75
N ALA A 303 -4.64 2.86 -18.38
CA ALA A 303 -3.62 3.44 -19.25
C ALA A 303 -4.21 4.11 -20.50
N ALA A 304 -5.25 3.50 -21.08
CA ALA A 304 -5.92 4.03 -22.24
C ALA A 304 -6.78 5.25 -21.88
N VAL A 305 -7.44 5.24 -20.71
CA VAL A 305 -8.22 6.39 -20.20
C VAL A 305 -7.37 7.62 -19.95
N ILE A 306 -6.15 7.46 -19.41
CA ILE A 306 -5.20 8.57 -19.26
C ILE A 306 -4.49 8.96 -20.58
N GLY A 307 -4.96 8.46 -21.73
CA GLY A 307 -4.42 8.77 -23.06
C GLY A 307 -3.04 8.18 -23.35
N SER A 308 -2.55 7.26 -22.51
CA SER A 308 -1.23 6.65 -22.66
C SER A 308 -1.22 5.42 -23.56
N ARG A 309 -2.39 4.88 -23.95
CA ARG A 309 -2.56 3.76 -24.88
C ARG A 309 -3.85 3.87 -25.70
N SER A 310 -3.89 3.19 -26.86
CA SER A 310 -5.11 3.02 -27.66
C SER A 310 -6.01 1.94 -27.07
N PHE A 311 -7.33 2.15 -27.14
CA PHE A 311 -8.37 1.24 -26.68
C PHE A 311 -8.58 0.01 -27.60
N GLU A 312 -7.95 -0.03 -28.78
CA GLU A 312 -8.10 -1.10 -29.76
C GLU A 312 -7.59 -2.48 -29.29
N ALA A 313 -6.88 -2.54 -28.17
CA ALA A 313 -6.29 -3.77 -27.64
C ALA A 313 -7.24 -4.63 -26.78
N PHE A 314 -8.48 -4.18 -26.52
CA PHE A 314 -9.42 -4.89 -25.65
C PHE A 314 -10.43 -5.72 -26.42
N ASP A 315 -10.46 -7.03 -26.14
CA ASP A 315 -11.60 -7.85 -26.53
C ASP A 315 -12.80 -7.64 -25.58
N VAL A 316 -14.00 -7.87 -26.11
CA VAL A 316 -15.28 -7.66 -25.39
C VAL A 316 -15.37 -8.51 -24.13
N GLU A 317 -14.85 -9.73 -24.16
CA GLU A 317 -14.96 -10.67 -23.04
C GLU A 317 -14.09 -10.23 -21.86
N THR A 318 -12.90 -9.73 -22.15
CA THR A 318 -12.01 -9.13 -21.19
C THR A 318 -12.65 -7.92 -20.51
N LEU A 319 -13.30 -7.03 -21.27
CA LEU A 319 -14.02 -5.89 -20.70
C LEU A 319 -15.19 -6.35 -19.82
N ARG A 320 -15.92 -7.41 -20.20
CA ARG A 320 -16.98 -8.00 -19.35
C ARG A 320 -16.43 -8.54 -18.04
N CYS A 321 -15.29 -9.22 -18.06
CA CYS A 321 -14.67 -9.68 -16.82
C CYS A 321 -14.28 -8.50 -15.90
N ILE A 322 -13.88 -7.36 -16.47
CA ILE A 322 -13.59 -6.13 -15.72
C ILE A 322 -14.84 -5.53 -15.07
N LEU A 323 -16.04 -5.73 -15.63
CA LEU A 323 -17.29 -5.25 -15.02
C LEU A 323 -17.57 -5.86 -13.63
N PHE A 324 -16.95 -7.00 -13.32
CA PHE A 324 -17.04 -7.62 -11.99
C PHE A 324 -15.91 -7.17 -11.04
N TYR A 325 -15.07 -6.21 -11.46
CA TYR A 325 -13.97 -5.70 -10.66
C TYR A 325 -14.46 -4.84 -9.48
N PRO A 326 -13.83 -4.87 -8.29
CA PRO A 326 -14.35 -4.17 -7.10
C PRO A 326 -14.31 -2.63 -7.14
N SER A 327 -13.72 -2.02 -8.15
CA SER A 327 -13.53 -0.57 -8.23
C SER A 327 -14.55 0.04 -9.20
N ASP A 328 -15.38 0.95 -8.72
CA ASP A 328 -16.48 1.55 -9.50
C ASP A 328 -15.96 2.32 -10.71
N ASP A 329 -14.93 3.16 -10.54
CA ASP A 329 -14.28 3.89 -11.63
C ASP A 329 -13.86 2.95 -12.78
N VAL A 330 -13.31 1.78 -12.45
CA VAL A 330 -12.85 0.78 -13.42
C VAL A 330 -14.03 0.12 -14.13
N ARG A 331 -15.12 -0.15 -13.41
CA ARG A 331 -16.33 -0.74 -13.98
C ARG A 331 -17.01 0.24 -14.93
N ILE A 332 -17.07 1.52 -14.55
CA ILE A 332 -17.63 2.61 -15.37
C ILE A 332 -16.81 2.76 -16.66
N GLU A 333 -15.48 2.86 -16.57
CA GLU A 333 -14.59 2.97 -17.74
C GLU A 333 -14.72 1.75 -18.68
N ALA A 334 -14.76 0.54 -18.14
CA ALA A 334 -14.93 -0.68 -18.94
C ALA A 334 -16.30 -0.70 -19.64
N PHE A 335 -17.34 -0.22 -18.97
CA PHE A 335 -18.67 -0.11 -19.51
C PHE A 335 -18.77 0.92 -20.64
N GLU A 336 -18.23 2.12 -20.43
CA GLU A 336 -18.19 3.17 -21.46
C GLU A 336 -17.52 2.67 -22.73
N LEU A 337 -16.43 1.90 -22.59
CA LEU A 337 -15.77 1.27 -23.74
C LEU A 337 -16.61 0.20 -24.41
N LEU A 338 -17.23 -0.70 -23.64
CA LEU A 338 -18.14 -1.70 -24.19
C LEU A 338 -19.28 -1.04 -24.99
N CYS A 339 -19.83 0.07 -24.47
CA CYS A 339 -20.85 0.85 -25.15
C CYS A 339 -20.32 1.55 -26.41
N SER A 340 -19.08 2.05 -26.38
CA SER A 340 -18.45 2.68 -27.55
C SER A 340 -18.15 1.66 -28.66
N LEU A 341 -17.74 0.45 -28.31
CA LEU A 341 -17.49 -0.66 -29.24
C LEU A 341 -18.78 -1.16 -29.90
N LYS A 342 -19.93 -1.04 -29.21
CA LYS A 342 -21.27 -1.35 -29.75
C LYS A 342 -21.61 -0.51 -30.99
N LYS A 343 -21.07 0.71 -31.12
CA LYS A 343 -21.26 1.56 -32.32
C LYS A 343 -20.55 1.03 -33.56
N THR A 344 -19.57 0.15 -33.38
CA THR A 344 -18.78 -0.48 -34.46
C THR A 344 -19.09 -1.96 -34.67
N TYR A 345 -19.71 -2.63 -33.70
CA TYR A 345 -19.98 -4.07 -33.72
C TYR A 345 -21.47 -4.36 -33.42
N ASN A 346 -22.26 -4.68 -34.46
CA ASN A 346 -23.68 -5.07 -34.33
C ASN A 346 -23.79 -6.56 -33.93
N GLY A 347 -23.35 -6.91 -32.72
CA GLY A 347 -23.45 -8.26 -32.18
C GLY A 347 -24.54 -8.38 -31.10
N PRO A 348 -25.34 -9.48 -31.06
CA PRO A 348 -26.38 -9.71 -30.04
C PRO A 348 -25.80 -9.83 -28.61
N GLU A 349 -24.53 -10.15 -28.47
CA GLU A 349 -23.90 -10.42 -27.17
C GLU A 349 -23.63 -9.15 -26.34
N VAL A 350 -23.48 -7.97 -26.97
CA VAL A 350 -23.23 -6.71 -26.23
C VAL A 350 -24.51 -6.22 -25.54
N GLU A 351 -25.66 -6.47 -26.14
CA GLU A 351 -26.96 -6.15 -25.57
C GLU A 351 -27.24 -6.98 -24.30
N GLU A 352 -26.85 -8.25 -24.29
CA GLU A 352 -26.94 -9.13 -23.13
C GLU A 352 -26.08 -8.65 -21.94
N ALA A 353 -24.87 -8.16 -22.21
CA ALA A 353 -23.98 -7.58 -21.20
C ALA A 353 -24.56 -6.30 -20.56
N CYS A 354 -25.14 -5.41 -21.37
CA CYS A 354 -25.86 -4.21 -20.88
C CYS A 354 -27.04 -4.61 -19.98
N THR A 355 -27.86 -5.57 -20.43
CA THR A 355 -29.02 -6.05 -19.65
C THR A 355 -28.62 -6.72 -18.33
N SER A 356 -27.46 -7.39 -18.30
CA SER A 356 -26.91 -7.99 -17.08
C SER A 356 -26.53 -6.92 -16.05
N MET A 357 -25.99 -5.79 -16.50
CA MET A 357 -25.53 -4.70 -15.64
C MET A 357 -26.67 -3.81 -15.15
N ASP A 358 -27.72 -3.60 -15.96
CA ASP A 358 -28.94 -2.92 -15.47
C ASP A 358 -29.43 -3.61 -14.19
N ARG A 359 -29.40 -4.93 -14.11
CA ARG A 359 -29.77 -5.68 -12.89
C ARG A 359 -28.81 -5.49 -11.70
N TYR A 360 -27.55 -5.13 -11.95
CA TYR A 360 -26.53 -4.93 -10.91
C TYR A 360 -26.46 -3.47 -10.43
N PHE A 361 -26.55 -2.50 -11.34
CA PHE A 361 -26.58 -1.07 -10.99
C PHE A 361 -27.92 -0.67 -10.36
N LEU A 362 -29.06 -1.23 -10.81
CA LEU A 362 -30.38 -1.00 -10.18
C LEU A 362 -30.51 -1.58 -8.76
N LYS A 363 -29.51 -2.29 -8.24
CA LYS A 363 -29.46 -2.76 -6.85
C LYS A 363 -28.59 -1.89 -5.93
N CYS A 364 -27.95 -0.85 -6.45
CA CYS A 364 -27.14 0.07 -5.67
C CYS A 364 -28.00 1.31 -5.36
N GLU A 365 -28.63 1.34 -4.17
CA GLU A 365 -29.59 2.37 -3.76
C GLU A 365 -29.01 3.81 -3.80
N GLU A 366 -27.68 3.97 -3.70
CA GLU A 366 -27.01 5.28 -3.74
C GLU A 366 -27.04 5.93 -5.14
N TYR A 367 -27.01 5.15 -6.23
CA TYR A 367 -27.01 5.70 -7.60
C TYR A 367 -28.41 5.97 -8.15
N GLN A 368 -29.45 5.38 -7.55
CA GLN A 368 -30.83 5.63 -7.96
C GLN A 368 -31.23 7.10 -7.72
N ALA A 369 -30.67 7.74 -6.70
CA ALA A 369 -30.95 9.13 -6.35
C ALA A 369 -30.17 10.15 -7.21
N GLU A 370 -28.91 9.88 -7.55
CA GLU A 370 -28.08 10.78 -8.37
C GLU A 370 -28.43 10.70 -9.88
N PHE A 371 -28.78 9.51 -10.38
CA PHE A 371 -29.18 9.33 -11.78
C PHE A 371 -30.53 9.98 -12.09
N GLU A 372 -31.43 10.06 -11.09
CA GLU A 372 -32.71 10.77 -11.18
C GLU A 372 -32.57 12.29 -11.06
N THR A 373 -31.41 12.85 -10.66
CA THR A 373 -31.25 14.30 -10.50
C THR A 373 -30.48 14.97 -11.63
N GLU A 374 -29.57 14.29 -12.33
CA GLU A 374 -28.74 14.93 -13.36
C GLU A 374 -29.25 14.79 -14.82
N LEU A 375 -30.23 13.92 -15.11
CA LEU A 375 -30.72 13.69 -16.48
C LEU A 375 -31.99 14.46 -16.88
N PHE A 376 -32.64 15.20 -15.98
CA PHE A 376 -33.90 15.92 -16.27
C PHE A 376 -33.74 17.29 -16.97
N SER A 377 -32.60 17.58 -17.61
CA SER A 377 -32.43 18.82 -18.38
C SER A 377 -32.32 18.64 -19.91
N GLY A 378 -32.44 17.42 -20.44
CA GLY A 378 -32.37 17.16 -21.89
C GLY A 378 -33.65 16.58 -22.47
N SER A 379 -34.56 17.45 -22.94
CA SER A 379 -35.91 17.12 -23.44
C SER A 379 -35.99 16.27 -24.72
N VAL A 380 -34.90 15.65 -25.18
CA VAL A 380 -34.86 14.81 -26.39
C VAL A 380 -35.01 13.33 -26.03
N LEU A 381 -34.37 12.88 -24.94
CA LEU A 381 -34.38 11.48 -24.52
C LEU A 381 -35.74 11.06 -23.94
N GLU A 382 -36.45 11.98 -23.27
CA GLU A 382 -37.79 11.71 -22.74
C GLU A 382 -38.81 11.46 -23.85
N GLN A 383 -38.63 12.11 -25.01
CA GLN A 383 -39.52 11.93 -26.16
C GLN A 383 -39.24 10.61 -26.87
N GLU A 384 -37.96 10.23 -27.05
CA GLU A 384 -37.57 8.93 -27.60
C GLU A 384 -37.99 7.76 -26.68
N ILE A 385 -37.90 7.92 -25.36
CA ILE A 385 -38.35 6.91 -24.39
C ILE A 385 -39.89 6.80 -24.37
N LYS A 386 -40.62 7.92 -24.45
CA LYS A 386 -42.09 7.90 -24.55
C LYS A 386 -42.56 7.24 -25.84
N GLU A 387 -41.89 7.50 -26.97
CA GLU A 387 -42.18 6.86 -28.26
C GLU A 387 -41.87 5.36 -28.22
N TRP A 388 -40.78 4.96 -27.57
CA TRP A 388 -40.40 3.55 -27.42
C TRP A 388 -41.35 2.77 -26.49
N VAL A 389 -41.77 3.37 -25.37
CA VAL A 389 -42.75 2.78 -24.44
C VAL A 389 -44.14 2.70 -25.08
N ALA A 390 -44.55 3.70 -25.87
CA ALA A 390 -45.79 3.66 -26.64
C ALA A 390 -45.77 2.56 -27.71
N TYR A 391 -44.64 2.39 -28.42
CA TYR A 391 -44.44 1.31 -29.39
C TYR A 391 -44.57 -0.08 -28.74
N LYS A 392 -43.95 -0.27 -27.56
CA LYS A 392 -43.99 -1.54 -26.81
C LYS A 392 -45.35 -1.86 -26.19
N SER A 393 -46.23 -0.86 -26.06
CA SER A 393 -47.60 -1.02 -25.55
C SER A 393 -48.63 -1.27 -26.68
N SER A 394 -48.17 -1.22 -27.94
CA SER A 394 -49.00 -1.41 -29.15
C SER A 394 -48.72 -2.72 -29.90
N ILE A 395 -47.81 -3.54 -29.36
CA ILE A 395 -47.55 -4.94 -29.72
C ILE A 395 -48.03 -5.79 -28.55
#